data_AF-A0A834XDX2-F1
#
_entry.id   AF-A0A834XDX2-F1
#
_cell.length_a   1.000
_cell.length_b   1.000
_cell.length_c   1.000
_cell.angle_alpha   90.00
_cell.angle_beta   90.00
_cell.angle_gamma   90.00
#
_symmetry.space_group_name_H-M   'P 1'
#
loop_
_entity.id
_entity.type
_entity.pdbx_description
1 polymer ?
#
loop_
_entity_poly.entity_id
_entity_poly.type
_entity_poly.pdbx_seq_one_letter_code
_entity_poly.pdbx_strand_id
1 'polypeptide(L)'
;MSAAVCGSKRSFFEDLPPSPPLSKRLRCSSSTSPVRLSPPSLIDHLRAVFPRMEVQVLERALQECGYDIDAAIKSLHELCLSLSDEALTAFEKHEGKSTDDLDASTSENKMASSNLPVDGAEWVDLLVREMSSATSFDDAKARAARILEVLEKSISERASAEATNVIKNENMVLKEQIEQLKLTVSQYQEQLRTLEVNNYALAMHLKQAQQVNSFPGRFPPDVY
;
A
#
# COMPACT_ATOMS: atom_id res chain seq x y z
N MET A 1 8.61 0.92 80.12
CA MET A 1 7.36 1.63 79.79
C MET A 1 7.61 2.43 78.51
N SER A 2 6.93 2.06 77.43
CA SER A 2 6.37 2.94 76.38
C SER A 2 6.09 2.13 75.10
N ALA A 3 4.94 2.44 74.50
CA ALA A 3 4.07 1.56 73.74
C ALA A 3 4.38 1.47 72.23
N ALA A 4 3.75 0.48 71.61
CA ALA A 4 3.75 0.16 70.18
C ALA A 4 2.94 1.16 69.33
N VAL A 5 3.30 1.29 68.04
CA VAL A 5 2.35 1.55 66.92
C VAL A 5 2.84 0.84 65.65
N CYS A 6 1.88 0.18 64.99
CA CYS A 6 1.95 -0.57 63.74
C CYS A 6 1.70 0.34 62.51
N GLY A 7 2.21 -0.03 61.33
CA GLY A 7 1.78 0.53 60.02
C GLY A 7 2.95 0.74 59.06
N SER A 8 3.29 -0.20 58.18
CA SER A 8 2.70 -0.50 56.85
C SER A 8 3.22 0.38 55.70
N LYS A 9 3.83 -0.30 54.73
CA LYS A 9 4.45 0.16 53.47
C LYS A 9 3.48 0.92 52.55
N ARG A 10 3.92 2.01 51.90
CA ARG A 10 3.63 2.42 50.49
C ARG A 10 4.74 3.37 50.02
N SER A 11 5.63 2.94 49.10
CA SER A 11 5.50 2.91 47.64
C SER A 11 5.38 4.30 47.00
N PHE A 12 6.54 4.86 46.67
CA PHE A 12 6.72 5.86 45.62
C PHE A 12 6.46 5.18 44.27
N PHE A 13 5.33 5.48 43.62
CA PHE A 13 5.23 5.52 42.16
C PHE A 13 3.88 6.14 41.79
N GLU A 14 3.84 7.47 41.75
CA GLU A 14 2.83 8.22 41.03
C GLU A 14 3.27 8.26 39.54
N ASP A 15 2.30 8.24 38.64
CA ASP A 15 2.39 8.38 37.16
C ASP A 15 2.74 7.16 36.29
N LEU A 16 1.74 6.28 36.11
CA LEU A 16 1.50 5.61 34.82
C LEU A 16 0.02 5.77 34.42
N PRO A 17 -0.29 5.94 33.12
CA PRO A 17 -1.66 6.14 32.65
C PRO A 17 -2.54 4.88 32.82
N PRO A 18 -3.87 5.04 32.96
CA PRO A 18 -4.77 3.93 33.25
C PRO A 18 -4.97 3.00 32.05
N SER A 19 -4.82 1.71 32.28
CA SER A 19 -5.18 0.62 31.36
C SER A 19 -6.71 0.48 31.23
N PRO A 20 -7.24 0.06 30.05
CA PRO A 20 -8.67 -0.13 29.85
C PRO A 20 -9.17 -1.44 30.49
N PRO A 21 -10.46 -1.52 30.86
CA PRO A 21 -10.99 -2.65 31.62
C PRO A 21 -11.19 -3.90 30.74
N LEU A 22 -10.65 -5.04 31.20
CA LEU A 22 -10.96 -6.37 30.69
C LEU A 22 -12.43 -6.72 30.96
N SER A 23 -13.25 -6.81 29.91
CA SER A 23 -14.58 -7.41 29.97
C SER A 23 -14.64 -8.74 29.20
N LYS A 24 -14.74 -9.82 29.99
CA LYS A 24 -15.63 -10.98 29.83
C LYS A 24 -15.58 -11.80 28.52
N ARG A 25 -14.83 -12.91 28.62
CA ARG A 25 -15.12 -14.28 28.17
C ARG A 25 -16.36 -14.46 27.27
N LEU A 26 -16.14 -14.68 25.97
CA LEU A 26 -17.07 -15.40 25.10
C LEU A 26 -16.39 -16.66 24.58
N ARG A 27 -17.09 -17.78 24.74
CA ARG A 27 -16.67 -19.14 24.45
C ARG A 27 -17.22 -19.50 23.06
N CYS A 28 -16.31 -19.81 22.14
CA CYS A 28 -16.45 -20.66 20.94
C CYS A 28 -17.50 -20.31 19.86
N SER A 29 -17.06 -20.08 18.62
CA SER A 29 -17.38 -20.93 17.44
C SER A 29 -16.68 -20.40 16.19
N SER A 30 -15.79 -21.22 15.62
CA SER A 30 -15.44 -21.12 14.20
C SER A 30 -16.68 -21.52 13.40
N SER A 31 -17.27 -20.58 12.69
CA SER A 31 -18.11 -20.85 11.52
C SER A 31 -17.54 -20.03 10.38
N THR A 32 -16.77 -20.69 9.54
CA THR A 32 -16.53 -20.25 8.16
C THR A 32 -17.87 -20.22 7.46
N SER A 33 -18.50 -19.05 7.42
CA SER A 33 -19.55 -18.73 6.46
C SER A 33 -18.97 -17.67 5.51
N PRO A 34 -19.06 -17.86 4.19
CA PRO A 34 -18.63 -16.83 3.25
C PRO A 34 -19.48 -15.59 3.51
N VAL A 35 -18.84 -14.42 3.52
CA VAL A 35 -19.51 -13.13 3.63
C VAL A 35 -20.52 -13.05 2.48
N ARG A 36 -21.79 -13.34 2.73
CA ARG A 36 -22.88 -12.98 1.82
C ARG A 36 -23.07 -11.47 1.95
N LEU A 37 -22.20 -10.73 1.26
CA LEU A 37 -22.48 -9.35 0.94
C LEU A 37 -23.81 -9.33 0.20
N SER A 38 -24.74 -8.54 0.70
CA SER A 38 -26.06 -8.46 0.10
C SER A 38 -25.93 -7.86 -1.30
N PRO A 39 -26.70 -8.33 -2.31
CA PRO A 39 -26.64 -7.87 -3.70
C PRO A 39 -26.55 -6.33 -3.89
N PRO A 40 -27.26 -5.48 -3.12
CA PRO A 40 -27.16 -4.03 -3.30
C PRO A 40 -25.75 -3.47 -3.02
N SER A 41 -25.02 -4.01 -2.04
CA SER A 41 -23.67 -3.50 -1.69
C SER A 41 -22.59 -3.79 -2.75
N LEU A 42 -22.77 -4.84 -3.56
CA LEU A 42 -21.81 -5.22 -4.59
C LEU A 42 -21.92 -4.32 -5.82
N ILE A 43 -23.16 -4.01 -6.22
CA ILE A 43 -23.46 -3.13 -7.35
C ILE A 43 -23.04 -1.70 -7.01
N ASP A 44 -23.26 -1.24 -5.79
CA ASP A 44 -22.82 0.08 -5.34
C ASP A 44 -21.29 0.22 -5.36
N HIS A 45 -20.57 -0.85 -5.03
CA HIS A 45 -19.11 -0.89 -5.15
C HIS A 45 -18.65 -0.80 -6.61
N LEU A 46 -19.27 -1.56 -7.52
CA LEU A 46 -18.96 -1.48 -8.94
C LEU A 46 -19.33 -0.11 -9.54
N ARG A 47 -20.41 0.52 -9.08
CA ARG A 47 -20.80 1.87 -9.51
C ARG A 47 -19.79 2.93 -9.05
N ALA A 48 -19.15 2.74 -7.89
CA ALA A 48 -18.07 3.63 -7.44
C ALA A 48 -16.82 3.52 -8.34
N VAL A 49 -16.50 2.31 -8.82
CA VAL A 49 -15.35 2.07 -9.73
C VAL A 49 -15.68 2.44 -11.17
N PHE A 50 -16.94 2.29 -11.60
CA PHE A 50 -17.42 2.62 -12.95
C PHE A 50 -18.63 3.58 -12.92
N PRO A 51 -18.43 4.87 -12.60
CA PRO A 51 -19.53 5.83 -12.42
C PRO A 51 -20.35 6.11 -13.68
N ARG A 52 -19.80 5.81 -14.86
CA ARG A 52 -20.43 6.03 -16.17
C ARG A 52 -21.16 4.80 -16.72
N MET A 53 -21.09 3.66 -16.04
CA MET A 53 -21.61 2.39 -16.54
C MET A 53 -23.05 2.14 -16.04
N GLU A 54 -23.92 1.67 -16.93
CA GLU A 54 -25.32 1.39 -16.60
C GLU A 54 -25.44 0.23 -15.61
N VAL A 55 -26.38 0.35 -14.68
CA VAL A 55 -26.60 -0.61 -13.58
C VAL A 55 -26.89 -2.02 -14.09
N GLN A 56 -27.58 -2.15 -15.23
CA GLN A 56 -27.90 -3.43 -15.85
C GLN A 56 -26.66 -4.18 -16.36
N VAL A 57 -25.63 -3.44 -16.81
CA VAL A 57 -24.35 -3.99 -17.26
C VAL A 57 -23.54 -4.47 -16.05
N LEU A 58 -23.57 -3.71 -14.95
CA LEU A 58 -22.92 -4.09 -13.69
C LEU A 58 -23.54 -5.36 -13.09
N GLU A 59 -24.88 -5.45 -13.08
CA GLU A 59 -25.60 -6.64 -12.61
C GLU A 59 -25.32 -7.88 -13.46
N ARG A 60 -25.28 -7.71 -14.79
CA ARG A 60 -24.94 -8.80 -15.72
C ARG A 60 -23.52 -9.32 -15.50
N ALA A 61 -22.54 -8.42 -15.45
CA ALA A 61 -21.14 -8.81 -15.23
C ALA A 61 -20.96 -9.54 -13.89
N LEU A 62 -21.63 -9.08 -12.84
CA LEU A 62 -21.59 -9.72 -11.52
C LEU A 62 -22.23 -11.13 -11.54
N GLN A 63 -23.34 -11.29 -12.26
CA GLN A 63 -24.00 -12.59 -12.41
C GLN A 63 -23.17 -13.58 -13.23
N GLU A 64 -22.52 -13.11 -14.30
CA GLU A 64 -21.63 -13.92 -15.14
C GLU A 64 -20.33 -14.31 -14.42
N CYS A 65 -19.84 -13.42 -13.54
CA CYS A 65 -18.65 -13.65 -12.72
C CYS A 65 -18.94 -14.39 -11.39
N GLY A 66 -20.14 -14.93 -11.20
CA GLY A 66 -20.47 -15.70 -9.99
C GLY A 66 -20.41 -14.89 -8.69
N TYR A 67 -20.74 -13.60 -8.74
CA TYR A 67 -20.65 -12.63 -7.63
C TYR A 67 -19.22 -12.38 -7.10
N ASP A 68 -18.19 -12.72 -7.88
CA ASP A 68 -16.81 -12.31 -7.63
C ASP A 68 -16.61 -10.88 -8.16
N ILE A 69 -16.33 -9.94 -7.24
CA ILE A 69 -16.16 -8.52 -7.54
C ILE A 69 -14.91 -8.29 -8.39
N ASP A 70 -13.80 -8.97 -8.09
CA ASP A 70 -12.53 -8.75 -8.78
C ASP A 70 -12.59 -9.28 -10.21
N ALA A 71 -13.28 -10.40 -10.42
CA ALA A 71 -13.57 -10.92 -11.75
C ALA A 71 -14.51 -9.99 -12.53
N ALA A 72 -15.57 -9.47 -11.89
CA ALA A 72 -16.50 -8.52 -12.51
C ALA A 72 -15.82 -7.20 -12.90
N ILE A 73 -14.93 -6.66 -12.05
CA ILE A 73 -14.14 -5.46 -12.34
C ILE A 73 -13.24 -5.68 -13.57
N LYS A 74 -12.57 -6.84 -13.67
CA LYS A 74 -11.72 -7.17 -14.84
C LYS A 74 -12.53 -7.27 -16.12
N SER A 75 -13.66 -7.98 -16.09
CA SER A 75 -14.56 -8.11 -17.25
C SER A 75 -15.12 -6.75 -17.70
N LEU A 76 -15.51 -5.89 -16.75
CA LEU A 76 -16.01 -4.54 -17.06
C LEU A 76 -14.93 -3.63 -17.64
N HIS A 77 -13.68 -3.72 -17.15
CA HIS A 77 -12.55 -3.01 -17.75
C HIS A 77 -12.30 -3.48 -19.19
N GLU A 78 -12.33 -4.78 -19.44
CA GLU A 78 -12.16 -5.36 -20.78
C GLU A 78 -13.26 -4.86 -21.74
N LEU A 79 -14.52 -4.87 -21.30
CA LEU A 79 -15.64 -4.30 -22.06
C LEU A 79 -15.45 -2.81 -22.37
N CYS A 80 -14.92 -2.02 -21.42
CA CYS A 80 -14.64 -0.59 -21.66
C CYS A 80 -13.51 -0.38 -22.68
N LEU A 81 -12.49 -1.26 -22.67
CA LEU A 81 -11.39 -1.21 -23.62
C LEU A 81 -11.86 -1.63 -25.01
N SER A 82 -12.65 -2.70 -25.13
CA SER A 82 -13.25 -3.13 -26.40
C SER A 82 -14.19 -2.07 -27.02
N LEU A 83 -14.93 -1.33 -26.19
CA LEU A 83 -15.79 -0.23 -26.66
C LEU A 83 -14.98 0.97 -27.18
N SER A 84 -13.76 1.17 -26.68
CA SER A 84 -12.84 2.21 -27.17
C SER A 84 -12.20 1.85 -28.52
N ASP A 85 -12.02 0.57 -28.81
CA ASP A 85 -11.51 0.10 -30.12
C ASP A 85 -12.59 0.15 -31.21
N GLU A 86 -13.87 -0.05 -30.86
CA GLU A 86 -14.99 -0.02 -31.81
C GLU A 86 -15.43 1.41 -32.19
N ALA A 87 -15.07 2.44 -31.42
CA ALA A 87 -15.37 3.83 -31.73
C ALA A 87 -14.59 4.41 -32.94
N LEU A 88 -13.57 3.70 -33.43
CA LEU A 88 -12.74 4.13 -34.58
C LEU A 88 -13.10 3.46 -35.92
N THR A 89 -14.16 2.65 -36.00
CA THR A 89 -14.50 1.92 -37.24
C THR A 89 -15.82 2.33 -37.91
N ALA A 90 -16.52 3.35 -37.41
CA ALA A 90 -17.84 3.76 -37.92
C ALA A 90 -17.89 5.03 -38.80
N PHE A 91 -16.74 5.64 -39.13
CA PHE A 91 -16.69 6.76 -40.09
C PHE A 91 -15.52 6.60 -41.04
N GLU A 92 -15.78 6.04 -42.23
CA GLU A 92 -15.25 6.51 -43.52
C GLU A 92 -15.64 5.54 -44.65
N LYS A 93 -16.77 5.83 -45.29
CA LYS A 93 -17.00 5.50 -46.69
C LYS A 93 -17.14 6.82 -47.44
N HIS A 94 -16.14 7.17 -48.26
CA HIS A 94 -16.37 7.67 -49.62
C HIS A 94 -15.07 7.70 -50.42
N GLU A 95 -15.18 7.23 -51.67
CA GLU A 95 -14.16 7.10 -52.71
C GLU A 95 -13.39 8.39 -53.05
N GLY A 96 -12.14 8.24 -53.54
CA GLY A 96 -11.40 9.33 -54.17
C GLY A 96 -9.99 8.96 -54.67
N LYS A 97 -9.93 8.26 -55.79
CA LYS A 97 -8.80 8.00 -56.71
C LYS A 97 -7.79 9.16 -56.91
N SER A 98 -6.47 8.90 -56.85
CA SER A 98 -5.49 9.13 -57.94
C SER A 98 -4.04 8.79 -57.50
N THR A 99 -3.29 8.25 -58.45
CA THR A 99 -1.88 7.83 -58.49
C THR A 99 -0.88 8.99 -58.43
N ASP A 100 0.23 8.83 -57.71
CA ASP A 100 1.60 8.62 -58.28
C ASP A 100 2.69 8.72 -57.20
N ASP A 101 3.69 7.85 -57.35
CA ASP A 101 4.93 7.72 -56.57
C ASP A 101 5.80 8.98 -56.59
N LEU A 102 6.53 9.24 -55.49
CA LEU A 102 7.97 9.55 -55.50
C LEU A 102 8.53 9.62 -54.07
N ASP A 103 9.36 8.61 -53.78
CA ASP A 103 10.32 8.49 -52.69
C ASP A 103 11.36 9.62 -52.72
N ALA A 104 11.59 10.27 -51.57
CA ALA A 104 12.92 10.66 -51.09
C ALA A 104 12.81 11.51 -49.80
N SER A 105 13.11 10.86 -48.67
CA SER A 105 13.85 11.42 -47.53
C SER A 105 13.47 12.81 -46.99
N THR A 106 12.72 12.84 -45.87
CA THR A 106 12.90 13.87 -44.83
C THR A 106 13.12 13.18 -43.49
N SER A 107 14.38 12.82 -43.27
CA SER A 107 14.93 12.46 -41.96
C SER A 107 15.03 13.73 -41.11
N GLU A 108 13.98 14.10 -40.40
CA GLU A 108 14.07 15.03 -39.26
C GLU A 108 13.18 14.56 -38.11
N ASN A 109 13.62 13.52 -37.40
CA ASN A 109 13.17 13.28 -36.03
C ASN A 109 14.33 12.87 -35.12
N LYS A 110 15.47 13.54 -35.31
CA LYS A 110 16.72 13.32 -34.55
C LYS A 110 17.28 14.64 -34.02
N MET A 111 16.44 15.41 -33.36
CA MET A 111 16.80 16.47 -32.40
C MET A 111 15.70 16.40 -31.34
N ALA A 112 15.90 16.19 -30.04
CA ALA A 112 17.09 16.17 -29.23
C ALA A 112 16.70 15.41 -27.94
N SER A 113 17.29 14.25 -27.71
CA SER A 113 17.02 13.46 -26.50
C SER A 113 18.01 13.74 -25.36
N SER A 114 18.70 14.88 -25.36
CA SER A 114 19.81 15.08 -24.41
C SER A 114 19.93 16.46 -23.75
N ASN A 115 19.07 17.45 -24.02
CA ASN A 115 19.14 18.74 -23.30
C ASN A 115 17.76 19.38 -23.13
N LEU A 116 16.84 18.68 -22.47
CA LEU A 116 15.54 19.26 -22.20
C LEU A 116 15.59 20.18 -20.98
N PRO A 117 15.08 21.42 -21.06
CA PRO A 117 15.11 22.35 -19.95
C PRO A 117 14.49 21.76 -18.69
N VAL A 118 15.16 21.92 -17.56
CA VAL A 118 14.67 21.38 -16.28
C VAL A 118 13.87 22.43 -15.52
N ASP A 119 14.26 23.69 -15.63
CA ASP A 119 13.66 24.82 -14.94
C ASP A 119 12.69 25.63 -15.82
N GLY A 120 11.70 26.24 -15.19
CA GLY A 120 10.68 27.03 -15.87
C GLY A 120 11.25 28.24 -16.61
N ALA A 121 12.32 28.88 -16.10
CA ALA A 121 12.94 30.02 -16.77
C ALA A 121 13.60 29.62 -18.09
N GLU A 122 14.25 28.46 -18.14
CA GLU A 122 14.88 27.93 -19.35
C GLU A 122 13.85 27.60 -20.43
N TRP A 123 12.66 27.11 -20.04
CA TRP A 123 11.54 26.89 -20.95
C TRP A 123 11.00 28.20 -21.54
N VAL A 124 10.88 29.26 -20.71
CA VAL A 124 10.47 30.60 -21.16
C VAL A 124 11.50 31.18 -22.13
N ASP A 125 12.78 31.10 -21.80
CA ASP A 125 13.87 31.58 -22.67
C ASP A 125 13.91 30.84 -24.00
N LEU A 126 13.70 29.53 -24.00
CA LEU A 126 13.63 28.71 -25.21
C LEU A 126 12.44 29.12 -26.09
N LEU A 127 11.27 29.31 -25.47
CA LEU A 127 10.05 29.75 -26.16
C LEU A 127 10.24 31.13 -26.80
N VAL A 128 10.73 32.11 -26.03
CA VAL A 128 10.93 33.48 -26.53
C VAL A 128 11.99 33.50 -27.62
N ARG A 129 13.09 32.74 -27.48
CA ARG A 129 14.15 32.65 -28.49
C ARG A 129 13.63 32.08 -29.81
N GLU A 130 12.84 31.01 -29.76
CA GLU A 130 12.29 30.41 -30.98
C GLU A 130 11.15 31.21 -31.61
N MET A 131 10.32 31.88 -30.82
CA MET A 131 9.31 32.79 -31.38
C MET A 131 9.95 34.02 -32.01
N SER A 132 11.07 34.51 -31.48
CA SER A 132 11.78 35.69 -32.00
C SER A 132 12.54 35.40 -33.31
N SER A 133 12.78 34.13 -33.64
CA SER A 133 13.39 33.71 -34.92
C SER A 133 12.36 33.43 -36.02
N ALA A 134 11.06 33.51 -35.70
CA ALA A 134 9.99 33.16 -36.62
C ALA A 134 9.87 34.15 -37.79
N THR A 135 9.59 33.61 -38.97
CA THR A 135 9.47 34.38 -40.21
C THR A 135 8.05 34.92 -40.47
N SER A 136 7.06 34.36 -39.78
CA SER A 136 5.67 34.76 -39.84
C SER A 136 4.97 34.49 -38.50
N PHE A 137 3.80 35.08 -38.30
CA PHE A 137 3.01 34.84 -37.11
C PHE A 137 2.55 33.38 -36.99
N ASP A 138 2.21 32.73 -38.11
CA ASP A 138 1.81 31.32 -38.11
C ASP A 138 3.01 30.39 -37.84
N ASP A 139 4.21 30.74 -38.31
CA ASP A 139 5.46 30.06 -37.95
C ASP A 139 5.74 30.19 -36.44
N ALA A 140 5.55 31.39 -35.86
CA ALA A 140 5.71 31.60 -34.41
C ALA A 140 4.73 30.74 -33.59
N LYS A 141 3.46 30.63 -34.03
CA LYS A 141 2.47 29.74 -33.40
C LYS A 141 2.85 28.27 -33.50
N ALA A 142 3.30 27.83 -34.68
CA ALA A 142 3.73 26.45 -34.89
C ALA A 142 4.93 26.09 -34.02
N ARG A 143 5.89 27.02 -33.86
CA ARG A 143 7.03 26.87 -32.93
C ARG A 143 6.58 26.81 -31.48
N ALA A 144 5.72 27.73 -31.05
CA ALA A 144 5.19 27.74 -29.69
C ALA A 144 4.42 26.45 -29.37
N ALA A 145 3.59 25.97 -30.29
CA ALA A 145 2.84 24.71 -30.14
C ALA A 145 3.79 23.52 -29.96
N ARG A 146 4.83 23.40 -30.79
CA ARG A 146 5.84 22.33 -30.64
C ARG A 146 6.56 22.38 -29.29
N ILE A 147 6.96 23.56 -28.83
CA ILE A 147 7.66 23.70 -27.54
C ILE A 147 6.74 23.33 -26.38
N LEU A 148 5.48 23.75 -26.41
CA LEU A 148 4.49 23.40 -25.38
C LEU A 148 4.15 21.91 -25.37
N GLU A 149 4.12 21.25 -26.53
CA GLU A 149 3.92 19.79 -26.60
C GLU A 149 5.10 19.04 -25.98
N VAL A 150 6.34 19.50 -26.21
CA VAL A 150 7.53 18.91 -25.59
C VAL A 150 7.56 19.18 -24.08
N LEU A 151 7.12 20.36 -23.62
CA LEU A 151 6.94 20.67 -22.20
C LEU A 151 5.94 19.72 -21.54
N GLU A 152 4.78 19.50 -22.17
CA GLU A 152 3.74 18.59 -21.66
C GLU A 152 4.26 17.15 -21.50
N LYS A 153 4.99 16.66 -22.51
CA LYS A 153 5.66 15.35 -22.44
C LYS A 153 6.68 15.30 -21.30
N SER A 154 7.50 16.33 -21.16
CA SER A 154 8.49 16.43 -20.06
C SER A 154 7.85 16.39 -18.68
N ILE A 155 6.78 17.16 -18.48
CA ILE A 155 6.06 17.21 -17.21
C ILE A 155 5.42 15.85 -16.90
N SER A 156 4.82 15.21 -17.91
CA SER A 156 4.19 13.89 -17.76
C SER A 156 5.22 12.80 -17.41
N GLU A 157 6.36 12.78 -18.10
CA GLU A 157 7.47 11.87 -17.82
C GLU A 157 8.06 12.12 -16.43
N ARG A 158 8.24 13.39 -16.04
CA ARG A 158 8.77 13.73 -14.72
C ARG A 158 7.81 13.36 -13.60
N ALA A 159 6.52 13.69 -13.73
CA ALA A 159 5.51 13.38 -12.74
C ALA A 159 5.34 11.87 -12.54
N SER A 160 5.38 11.09 -13.63
CA SER A 160 5.35 9.62 -13.54
C SER A 160 6.62 9.04 -12.93
N ALA A 161 7.81 9.54 -13.31
CA ALA A 161 9.06 9.14 -12.69
C ALA A 161 9.10 9.49 -11.19
N GLU A 162 8.60 10.65 -10.79
CA GLU A 162 8.51 11.06 -9.39
C GLU A 162 7.56 10.15 -8.60
N ALA A 163 6.37 9.87 -9.12
CA ALA A 163 5.42 8.96 -8.47
C ALA A 163 6.00 7.56 -8.24
N THR A 164 6.71 7.01 -9.24
CA THR A 164 7.38 5.70 -9.08
C THR A 164 8.52 5.73 -8.08
N ASN A 165 9.29 6.83 -8.01
CA ASN A 165 10.35 7.00 -7.04
C ASN A 165 9.82 7.09 -5.59
N VAL A 166 8.73 7.83 -5.36
CA VAL A 166 8.07 7.91 -4.05
C VAL A 166 7.64 6.52 -3.58
N ILE A 167 6.90 5.79 -4.42
CA ILE A 167 6.43 4.43 -4.10
C ILE A 167 7.62 3.48 -3.84
N LYS A 168 8.69 3.59 -4.63
CA LYS A 168 9.89 2.77 -4.44
C LYS A 168 10.57 3.06 -3.10
N ASN A 169 10.70 4.33 -2.72
CA ASN A 169 11.30 4.74 -1.46
C ASN A 169 10.47 4.28 -0.26
N GLU A 170 9.15 4.44 -0.30
CA GLU A 170 8.24 3.94 0.74
C GLU A 170 8.35 2.42 0.91
N ASN A 171 8.36 1.67 -0.21
CA ASN A 171 8.55 0.23 -0.17
C ASN A 171 9.89 -0.21 0.44
N MET A 172 10.96 0.56 0.21
CA MET A 172 12.26 0.29 0.81
C MET A 172 12.21 0.48 2.33
N VAL A 173 11.65 1.58 2.81
CA VAL A 173 11.49 1.86 4.24
C VAL A 173 10.61 0.81 4.92
N LEU A 174 9.48 0.43 4.30
CA LEU A 174 8.60 -0.62 4.84
C LEU A 174 9.31 -1.97 4.93
N LYS A 175 10.14 -2.33 3.94
CA LYS A 175 10.95 -3.55 3.99
C LYS A 175 11.96 -3.51 5.14
N GLU A 176 12.64 -2.39 5.35
CA GLU A 176 13.57 -2.22 6.47
C GLU A 176 12.86 -2.36 7.83
N GLN A 177 11.69 -1.75 7.98
CA GLN A 177 10.88 -1.86 9.20
C GLN A 177 10.41 -3.31 9.45
N ILE A 178 10.01 -4.02 8.39
CA ILE A 178 9.64 -5.44 8.48
C ILE A 178 10.82 -6.28 8.95
N GLU A 179 12.02 -6.06 8.40
CA GLU A 179 13.22 -6.78 8.81
C GLU A 179 13.60 -6.47 10.27
N GLN A 180 13.51 -5.21 10.70
CA GLN A 180 13.72 -4.83 12.10
C GLN A 180 12.74 -5.54 13.03
N LEU A 181 11.45 -5.53 12.70
CA LEU A 181 10.42 -6.22 13.49
C LEU A 181 10.66 -7.73 13.56
N LYS A 182 11.07 -8.38 12.46
CA LYS A 182 11.43 -9.80 12.44
C LYS A 182 12.58 -10.11 13.40
N LEU A 183 13.61 -9.26 13.43
CA LEU A 183 14.73 -9.41 14.36
C LEU A 183 14.28 -9.29 15.82
N THR A 184 13.46 -8.28 16.14
CA THR A 184 12.93 -8.10 17.50
C THR A 184 12.02 -9.26 17.92
N VAL A 185 11.17 -9.76 17.02
CA VAL A 185 10.34 -10.95 17.30
C VAL A 185 11.22 -12.17 17.58
N SER A 186 12.27 -12.39 16.78
CA SER A 186 13.21 -13.50 16.97
C SER A 186 13.94 -13.40 18.32
N GLN A 187 14.35 -12.18 18.70
CA GLN A 187 14.96 -11.91 19.99
C GLN A 187 14.02 -12.27 21.16
N TYR A 188 12.76 -11.84 21.11
CA TYR A 188 11.79 -12.17 22.16
C TYR A 188 11.47 -13.66 22.22
N GLN A 189 11.41 -14.34 21.07
CA GLN A 189 11.23 -15.80 21.03
C GLN A 189 12.39 -16.54 21.70
N GLU A 190 13.62 -16.07 21.51
CA GLU A 190 14.79 -16.66 22.17
C GLU A 190 14.77 -16.40 23.68
N GLN A 191 14.44 -15.18 24.11
CA GLN A 191 14.29 -14.85 25.53
C GLN A 191 13.24 -15.73 26.22
N LEU A 192 12.10 -15.96 25.57
CA LEU A 192 11.07 -16.88 26.08
C LEU A 192 11.62 -18.30 26.24
N ARG A 193 12.31 -18.82 25.23
CA ARG A 193 12.91 -20.17 25.28
C ARG A 193 13.92 -20.30 26.43
N THR A 194 14.76 -19.28 26.66
CA THR A 194 15.70 -19.26 27.78
C THR A 194 14.99 -19.25 29.13
N LEU A 195 13.95 -18.42 29.28
CA LEU A 195 13.17 -18.36 30.51
C LEU A 195 12.43 -19.67 30.80
N GLU A 196 11.89 -20.32 29.78
CA GLU A 196 11.24 -21.64 29.89
C GLU A 196 12.22 -22.70 30.41
N VAL A 197 13.42 -22.78 29.84
CA VAL A 197 14.46 -23.72 30.28
C VAL A 197 14.91 -23.42 31.71
N ASN A 198 15.11 -22.15 32.06
CA ASN A 198 15.52 -21.74 33.41
C ASN A 198 14.44 -22.08 34.44
N ASN A 199 13.16 -21.84 34.13
CA ASN A 199 12.06 -22.16 35.02
C ASN A 199 11.94 -23.68 35.22
N TYR A 200 12.08 -24.47 34.15
CA TYR A 200 12.12 -25.93 34.26
C TYR A 200 13.27 -26.42 35.15
N ALA A 201 14.49 -25.92 34.93
CA ALA A 201 15.66 -26.29 35.73
C ALA A 201 15.45 -25.96 37.22
N LEU A 202 14.92 -24.76 37.51
CA LEU A 202 14.60 -24.35 38.88
C LEU A 202 13.54 -25.25 39.52
N ALA A 203 12.46 -25.56 38.80
CA ALA A 203 11.41 -26.45 39.27
C ALA A 203 11.95 -27.85 39.61
N MET A 204 12.85 -28.38 38.77
CA MET A 204 13.51 -29.66 39.00
C MET A 204 14.40 -29.64 40.26
N HIS A 205 15.21 -28.60 40.44
CA HIS A 205 16.05 -28.44 41.63
C HIS A 205 15.22 -28.27 42.91
N LEU A 206 14.13 -27.50 42.87
CA LEU A 206 13.23 -27.34 44.02
C LEU A 206 12.60 -28.68 44.42
N LYS A 207 12.13 -29.47 43.44
CA LYS A 207 11.60 -30.81 43.71
C LYS A 207 12.65 -31.72 44.34
N GLN A 208 13.89 -31.69 43.86
CA GLN A 208 14.98 -32.46 44.43
C GLN A 208 15.28 -32.03 45.88
N ALA A 209 15.38 -30.72 46.15
CA ALA A 209 15.60 -30.21 47.49
C ALA A 209 14.49 -30.59 48.48
N GLN A 210 13.23 -30.61 48.04
CA GLN A 210 12.09 -31.06 48.85
C GLN A 210 12.16 -32.56 49.17
N GLN A 211 12.61 -33.39 48.23
CA GLN A 211 12.78 -34.83 48.46
C GLN A 211 13.99 -35.13 49.36
N VAL A 212 15.11 -34.42 49.18
CA VAL A 212 16.31 -34.59 50.00
C VAL A 212 16.11 -34.04 51.43
N ASN A 213 15.27 -33.01 51.59
CA ASN A 213 14.85 -32.49 52.90
C ASN A 213 13.66 -33.25 53.53
N SER A 214 13.34 -34.46 53.07
CA SER A 214 12.49 -35.37 53.84
C SER A 214 13.25 -35.86 55.08
N PHE A 215 13.37 -35.02 56.09
CA PHE A 215 13.93 -35.38 57.40
C PHE A 215 13.08 -36.52 58.00
N PRO A 216 13.65 -37.70 58.27
CA PRO A 216 12.98 -38.69 59.08
C PRO A 216 13.14 -38.29 60.55
N GLY A 217 12.08 -37.69 61.11
CA GLY A 217 11.80 -37.77 62.54
C GLY A 217 12.13 -36.55 63.39
N ARG A 218 11.19 -36.30 64.32
CA ARG A 218 11.27 -35.47 65.53
C ARG A 218 11.52 -33.98 65.32
N PHE A 219 10.40 -33.26 65.16
CA PHE A 219 10.29 -31.95 65.77
C PHE A 219 10.52 -32.09 67.30
N PRO A 220 11.35 -31.24 67.93
CA PRO A 220 11.45 -31.19 69.39
C PRO A 220 10.05 -30.91 69.96
N PRO A 221 9.60 -31.61 71.02
CA PRO A 221 8.32 -31.28 71.63
C PRO A 221 8.40 -29.86 72.18
N ASP A 222 7.39 -29.04 71.87
CA ASP A 222 7.26 -27.70 72.40
C ASP A 222 7.37 -27.76 73.92
N VAL A 223 8.38 -27.08 74.45
CA VAL A 223 8.53 -26.86 75.89
C VAL A 223 7.64 -25.67 76.23
N TYR A 224 6.50 -25.99 76.86
CA TYR A 224 5.59 -25.03 77.51
C TYR A 224 6.23 -24.38 78.73
#